data_AF-T5KUH7-F1
#
_entry.id   AF-T5KUH7-F1
#
_cell.length_a   1.000
_cell.length_b   1.000
_cell.length_c   1.000
_cell.angle_alpha   90.00
_cell.angle_beta   90.00
_cell.angle_gamma   90.00
#
_symmetry.space_group_name_H-M   'P 1'
#
loop_
_entity.id
_entity.type
_entity.pdbx_description
1 polymer ?
#
loop_
_entity_poly.entity_id
_entity_poly.type
_entity_poly.pdbx_seq_one_letter_code
_entity_poly.pdbx_strand_id
1 'polypeptide(L)'
;MRVIVMAGTKASGLMEAKNLEIDPVAIVTPRSPDAARGVLADRIMEASSLTPEMREKLIDGVLPSIVTTRDAVNMVAATEKSLDAASKILTDMDAGAVEALRALARKIDAWDQIVDWALEDAAETKGARPSVPQNDNVSISAYLKYCDQLGLTPTGRKALGVKDGGEGGKKAKLHALRGGKSA
;
A
#
# COMPACT_ATOMS: atom_id res chain seq x y z
N MET A 1 2.35 -11.51 -18.84
CA MET A 1 2.66 -10.17 -18.29
C MET A 1 2.14 -9.13 -19.27
N ARG A 2 1.31 -8.19 -18.81
CA ARG A 2 0.68 -7.15 -19.64
C ARG A 2 1.59 -5.93 -19.68
N VAL A 3 2.08 -5.56 -20.86
CA VAL A 3 3.05 -4.47 -21.02
C VAL A 3 2.48 -3.39 -21.92
N ILE A 4 2.54 -2.13 -21.48
CA ILE A 4 2.34 -0.97 -22.35
C ILE A 4 3.69 -0.50 -22.85
N VAL A 5 3.80 -0.26 -24.14
CA VAL A 5 5.03 0.24 -24.78
C VAL A 5 4.85 1.71 -25.16
N MET A 6 5.69 2.58 -24.60
CA MET A 6 5.81 3.97 -25.04
C MET A 6 6.87 4.08 -26.12
N ALA A 7 6.52 4.64 -27.28
CA ALA A 7 7.43 4.74 -28.41
C ALA A 7 7.21 6.03 -29.21
N GLY A 8 8.23 6.46 -29.96
CA GLY A 8 8.07 7.59 -30.89
C GLY A 8 7.06 7.31 -32.01
N THR A 9 6.94 6.04 -32.45
CA THR A 9 5.96 5.60 -33.45
C THR A 9 5.41 4.22 -33.14
N LYS A 10 4.25 3.86 -33.71
CA LYS A 10 3.68 2.51 -33.52
C LYS A 10 4.56 1.42 -34.11
N ALA A 11 5.20 1.69 -35.26
CA ALA A 11 6.08 0.75 -35.95
C ALA A 11 7.34 0.46 -35.12
N SER A 12 7.97 1.49 -34.55
CA SER A 12 9.14 1.30 -33.68
C SER A 12 8.78 0.56 -32.39
N GLY A 13 7.65 0.90 -31.77
CA GLY A 13 7.14 0.20 -30.59
C GLY A 13 6.86 -1.30 -30.85
N LEU A 14 6.22 -1.63 -31.99
CA LEU A 14 5.96 -3.02 -32.40
C LEU A 14 7.24 -3.79 -32.66
N MET A 15 8.18 -3.18 -33.37
CA MET A 15 9.45 -3.80 -33.72
C MET A 15 10.27 -4.15 -32.47
N GLU A 16 10.34 -3.21 -31.53
CA GLU A 16 11.09 -3.40 -30.29
C GLU A 16 10.42 -4.41 -29.36
N ALA A 17 9.08 -4.36 -29.24
CA ALA A 17 8.32 -5.38 -28.52
C ALA A 17 8.56 -6.78 -29.11
N LYS A 18 8.56 -6.91 -30.45
CA LYS A 18 8.85 -8.17 -31.14
C LYS A 18 10.28 -8.66 -30.89
N ASN A 19 11.26 -7.77 -30.92
CA ASN A 19 12.67 -8.11 -30.65
C ASN A 19 12.87 -8.62 -29.21
N LEU A 20 12.02 -8.19 -28.28
CA LEU A 20 12.03 -8.61 -26.88
C LEU A 20 11.04 -9.75 -26.59
N GLU A 21 10.38 -10.30 -27.62
CA GLU A 21 9.35 -11.35 -27.51
C GLU A 21 8.20 -10.95 -26.56
N ILE A 22 7.85 -9.66 -26.54
CA ILE A 22 6.74 -9.10 -25.76
C ILE A 22 5.54 -8.89 -26.67
N ASP A 23 4.37 -9.35 -26.25
CA ASP A 23 3.08 -9.01 -26.86
C ASP A 23 2.46 -7.82 -26.10
N PRO A 24 2.51 -6.59 -26.64
CA PRO A 24 2.09 -5.40 -25.91
C PRO A 24 0.58 -5.25 -25.89
N VAL A 25 0.01 -4.97 -24.72
CA VAL A 25 -1.44 -4.71 -24.58
C VAL A 25 -1.84 -3.35 -25.16
N ALA A 26 -0.91 -2.41 -25.22
CA ALA A 26 -1.07 -1.15 -25.94
C ALA A 26 0.29 -0.55 -26.33
N ILE A 27 0.29 0.23 -27.41
CA ILE A 27 1.45 1.01 -27.86
C ILE A 27 1.05 2.48 -27.89
N VAL A 28 1.68 3.24 -27.02
CA VAL A 28 1.38 4.65 -26.78
C VAL A 28 2.44 5.50 -27.47
N THR A 29 1.99 6.47 -28.26
CA THR A 29 2.86 7.32 -29.08
C THR A 29 2.34 8.75 -29.06
N PRO A 30 3.15 9.76 -29.44
CA PRO A 30 2.67 11.16 -29.51
C PRO A 30 1.46 11.35 -30.43
N ARG A 31 1.27 10.48 -31.45
CA ARG A 31 0.10 10.52 -32.33
C ARG A 31 -1.13 9.81 -31.75
N SER A 32 -0.94 8.97 -30.74
CA SER A 32 -2.00 8.19 -30.11
C SER A 32 -1.75 8.12 -28.59
N PRO A 33 -1.84 9.26 -27.87
CA PRO A 33 -1.53 9.34 -26.44
C PRO A 33 -2.52 8.55 -25.58
N ASP A 34 -3.79 8.46 -26.01
CA ASP A 34 -4.85 7.75 -25.29
C ASP A 34 -4.91 6.24 -25.59
N ALA A 35 -3.92 5.67 -26.29
CA ALA A 35 -3.96 4.27 -26.70
C ALA A 35 -3.98 3.27 -25.52
N ALA A 36 -3.54 3.70 -24.34
CA ALA A 36 -3.59 2.90 -23.11
C ALA A 36 -4.87 3.11 -22.29
N ARG A 37 -5.75 4.06 -22.66
CA ARG A 37 -6.92 4.38 -21.83
C ARG A 37 -7.85 3.18 -21.70
N GLY A 38 -8.12 2.78 -20.46
CA GLY A 38 -8.98 1.63 -20.14
C GLY A 38 -8.29 0.26 -20.28
N VAL A 39 -6.99 0.25 -20.56
CA VAL A 39 -6.15 -0.96 -20.57
C VAL A 39 -5.50 -1.12 -19.20
N LEU A 40 -5.36 -2.37 -18.74
CA LEU A 40 -4.63 -2.70 -17.53
C LEU A 40 -3.27 -3.29 -17.90
N ALA A 41 -2.19 -2.77 -17.32
CA ALA A 41 -0.83 -3.23 -17.55
C ALA A 41 -0.08 -3.43 -16.24
N ASP A 42 0.78 -4.45 -16.21
CA ASP A 42 1.64 -4.74 -15.06
C ASP A 42 2.92 -3.88 -15.10
N ARG A 43 3.32 -3.43 -16.30
CA ARG A 43 4.55 -2.66 -16.51
C ARG A 43 4.45 -1.72 -17.71
N ILE A 44 5.20 -0.62 -17.65
CA ILE A 44 5.47 0.28 -18.77
C ILE A 44 6.88 0.02 -19.29
N MET A 45 7.03 -0.10 -20.60
CA MET A 45 8.30 -0.22 -21.30
C MET A 45 8.52 1.00 -22.17
N GLU A 46 9.73 1.56 -22.13
CA GLU A 46 10.15 2.67 -22.98
C GLU A 46 10.96 2.11 -24.14
N ALA A 47 10.49 2.35 -25.37
CA ALA A 47 11.21 1.98 -26.57
C ALA A 47 12.42 2.93 -26.76
N SER A 48 13.51 2.41 -27.30
CA SER A 48 14.70 3.16 -27.73
C SER A 48 14.39 4.38 -28.61
N SER A 49 13.28 4.33 -29.36
CA SER A 49 12.78 5.42 -30.20
C SER A 49 12.11 6.58 -29.44
N LEU A 50 11.98 6.50 -28.12
CA LEU A 50 11.31 7.49 -27.27
C LEU A 50 12.31 8.53 -26.77
N THR A 51 12.07 9.81 -27.06
CA THR A 51 12.87 10.91 -26.48
C THR A 51 12.33 11.31 -25.11
N PRO A 52 13.14 11.95 -24.25
CA PRO A 52 12.69 12.45 -22.94
C PRO A 52 11.47 13.37 -23.03
N GLU A 53 11.40 14.23 -24.04
CA GLU A 53 10.29 15.17 -24.24
C GLU A 53 9.01 14.45 -24.67
N MET A 54 9.14 13.37 -25.45
CA MET A 54 8.00 12.52 -25.81
C MET A 54 7.50 11.74 -24.59
N ARG A 55 8.42 11.21 -23.78
CA ARG A 55 8.11 10.49 -22.54
C ARG A 55 7.28 11.35 -21.60
N GLU A 56 7.72 12.58 -21.32
CA GLU A 56 7.01 13.50 -20.42
C GLU A 56 5.57 13.78 -20.89
N LYS A 57 5.35 13.88 -22.20
CA LYS A 57 4.00 14.08 -22.76
C LYS A 57 3.10 12.86 -22.69
N LEU A 58 3.67 11.66 -22.61
CA LEU A 58 2.90 10.40 -22.64
C LEU A 58 2.67 9.83 -21.25
N ILE A 59 3.55 10.12 -20.29
CA ILE A 59 3.55 9.46 -18.98
C ILE A 59 2.21 9.63 -18.24
N ASP A 60 1.63 10.83 -18.28
CA ASP A 60 0.35 11.12 -17.61
C ASP A 60 -0.83 10.30 -18.16
N GLY A 61 -0.78 9.95 -19.46
CA GLY A 61 -1.80 9.10 -20.09
C GLY A 61 -1.63 7.62 -19.79
N VAL A 62 -0.40 7.17 -19.51
CA VAL A 62 -0.08 5.76 -19.27
C VAL A 62 -0.15 5.38 -17.80
N LEU A 63 0.24 6.28 -16.89
CA LEU A 63 0.27 6.01 -15.45
C LEU A 63 -1.04 5.44 -14.88
N PRO A 64 -2.25 5.92 -15.24
CA PRO A 64 -3.50 5.35 -14.74
C PRO A 64 -3.75 3.90 -15.16
N SER A 65 -3.07 3.44 -16.21
CA SER A 65 -3.20 2.09 -16.78
C SER A 65 -2.28 1.08 -16.09
N ILE A 66 -1.34 1.56 -15.26
CA ILE A 66 -0.49 0.68 -14.47
C ILE A 66 -1.31 0.12 -13.32
N VAL A 67 -1.48 -1.19 -13.31
CA VAL A 67 -1.94 -1.91 -12.13
C VAL A 67 -0.80 -1.79 -11.14
N THR A 68 -0.89 -0.79 -10.27
CA THR A 68 -0.12 -0.83 -9.03
C THR A 68 -0.70 -2.00 -8.25
N THR A 69 -0.12 -3.19 -8.44
CA THR A 69 0.11 -4.02 -7.27
C THR A 69 0.91 -3.12 -6.35
N ARG A 70 0.24 -2.40 -5.44
CA ARG A 70 0.90 -2.05 -4.19
C ARG A 70 1.53 -3.37 -3.77
N ASP A 71 2.86 -3.41 -3.70
CA ASP A 71 3.57 -4.58 -3.18
C ASP A 71 2.76 -5.09 -2.00
N ALA A 72 2.44 -6.40 -1.99
CA ALA A 72 1.61 -7.02 -0.97
C ALA A 72 2.01 -6.41 0.37
N VAL A 73 1.09 -5.64 0.96
CA VAL A 73 1.46 -4.76 2.06
C VAL A 73 1.92 -5.66 3.18
N ASN A 74 3.23 -5.65 3.43
CA ASN A 74 3.81 -6.39 4.53
C ASN A 74 3.27 -5.78 5.82
N MET A 75 2.27 -6.43 6.39
CA MET A 75 1.50 -5.98 7.53
C MET A 75 2.41 -5.83 8.73
N VAL A 76 3.43 -6.68 8.87
CA VAL A 76 4.46 -6.54 9.91
C VAL A 76 5.20 -5.20 9.75
N ALA A 77 5.72 -4.89 8.57
CA ALA A 77 6.45 -3.65 8.32
C ALA A 77 5.58 -2.40 8.49
N ALA A 78 4.31 -2.47 8.07
CA ALA A 78 3.34 -1.39 8.27
C ALA A 78 3.01 -1.19 9.77
N THR A 79 2.92 -2.29 10.53
CA THR A 79 2.68 -2.27 11.97
C THR A 79 3.86 -1.65 12.71
N GLU A 80 5.09 -2.06 12.41
CA GLU A 80 6.28 -1.48 13.06
C GLU A 80 6.42 0.02 12.78
N LYS A 81 6.15 0.47 11.55
CA LYS A 81 6.13 1.91 11.23
C LYS A 81 5.10 2.68 12.06
N SER A 82 3.94 2.07 12.29
CA SER A 82 2.86 2.69 13.07
C SER A 82 3.22 2.75 14.56
N LEU A 83 3.84 1.70 15.09
CA LEU A 83 4.34 1.65 16.47
C LEU A 83 5.48 2.66 16.70
N ASP A 84 6.42 2.77 15.77
CA ASP A 84 7.52 3.73 15.84
C ASP A 84 7.00 5.19 15.84
N ALA A 85 6.04 5.50 14.96
CA ALA A 85 5.38 6.80 14.94
C ALA A 85 4.62 7.11 16.24
N ALA A 86 4.13 6.08 16.93
CA ALA A 86 3.43 6.17 18.21
C ALA A 86 4.35 6.03 19.43
N SER A 87 5.67 5.88 19.27
CA SER A 87 6.63 5.66 20.36
C SER A 87 6.54 6.68 21.50
N LYS A 88 6.09 7.91 21.22
CA LYS A 88 5.92 8.98 22.22
C LYS A 88 4.69 8.85 23.10
N ILE A 89 3.71 8.05 22.71
CA ILE A 89 2.45 7.84 23.45
C ILE A 89 2.35 6.43 24.05
N LEU A 90 3.16 5.49 23.56
CA LEU A 90 3.22 4.12 24.07
C LEU A 90 4.11 4.07 25.32
N THR A 91 3.72 3.22 26.26
CA THR A 91 4.41 3.00 27.54
C THR A 91 4.70 1.52 27.75
N ASP A 92 5.49 1.19 28.77
CA ASP A 92 5.78 -0.21 29.14
C ASP A 92 4.50 -1.01 29.46
N MET A 93 3.42 -0.34 29.87
CA MET A 93 2.12 -0.98 30.13
C MET A 93 1.47 -1.51 28.85
N ASP A 94 1.83 -0.99 27.69
CA ASP A 94 1.27 -1.36 26.39
C ASP A 94 1.98 -2.56 25.75
N ALA A 95 3.09 -3.04 26.35
CA ALA A 95 3.95 -4.08 25.77
C ALA A 95 3.17 -5.36 25.36
N GLY A 96 2.21 -5.80 26.18
CA GLY A 96 1.38 -6.96 25.85
C GLY A 96 0.47 -6.74 24.64
N ALA A 97 -0.11 -5.54 24.51
CA ALA A 97 -0.96 -5.17 23.38
C ALA A 97 -0.13 -4.99 22.10
N VAL A 98 1.08 -4.44 22.21
CA VAL A 98 2.04 -4.32 21.10
C VAL A 98 2.44 -5.70 20.57
N GLU A 99 2.79 -6.65 21.45
CA GLU A 99 3.14 -8.01 21.02
C GLU A 99 1.96 -8.77 20.42
N ALA A 100 0.75 -8.58 20.95
CA ALA A 100 -0.47 -9.14 20.34
C ALA A 100 -0.70 -8.58 18.93
N LEU A 101 -0.51 -7.27 18.73
CA LEU A 101 -0.63 -6.62 17.42
C LEU A 101 0.40 -7.18 16.43
N ARG A 102 1.65 -7.36 16.86
CA ARG A 102 2.73 -7.97 16.06
C ARG A 102 2.41 -9.42 15.67
N ALA A 103 1.89 -10.21 16.61
CA ALA A 103 1.51 -11.60 16.34
C ALA A 103 0.40 -11.70 15.30
N LEU A 104 -0.59 -10.80 15.38
CA LEU A 104 -1.67 -10.71 14.39
C LEU A 104 -1.15 -10.28 13.01
N ALA A 105 -0.26 -9.29 12.95
CA ALA A 105 0.36 -8.86 11.70
C ALA A 105 1.10 -10.01 11.00
N ARG A 106 1.90 -10.78 11.75
CA ARG A 106 2.58 -11.98 11.22
C ARG A 106 1.61 -13.03 10.68
N LYS A 107 0.49 -13.24 11.37
CA LYS A 107 -0.53 -14.20 10.96
C LYS A 107 -1.24 -13.77 9.67
N ILE A 108 -1.48 -12.46 9.50
CA ILE A 108 -2.07 -11.90 8.27
C ILE A 108 -1.10 -12.09 7.11
N ASP A 109 0.18 -11.72 7.25
CA ASP A 109 1.17 -11.86 6.18
C ASP A 109 1.43 -13.32 5.79
N ALA A 110 1.47 -14.23 6.78
CA ALA A 110 1.72 -15.65 6.53
C ALA A 110 0.57 -16.34 5.78
N TRP A 111 -0.64 -15.76 5.79
CA TRP A 111 -1.80 -16.39 5.16
C TRP A 111 -1.64 -16.52 3.65
N ASP A 112 -1.18 -15.47 2.97
CA ASP A 112 -0.98 -15.49 1.52
C ASP A 112 0.05 -16.56 1.14
N GLN A 113 1.15 -16.66 1.89
CA GLN A 113 2.18 -17.68 1.70
C GLN A 113 1.64 -19.11 1.91
N ILE A 114 0.79 -19.32 2.92
CA ILE A 114 0.16 -20.64 3.18
C ILE A 114 -0.77 -21.03 2.02
N VAL A 115 -1.51 -20.08 1.47
CA VAL A 115 -2.38 -20.32 0.32
C VAL A 115 -1.55 -20.66 -0.91
N ASP A 116 -0.47 -19.94 -1.16
CA ASP A 116 0.44 -20.19 -2.29
C ASP A 116 1.03 -21.60 -2.21
N TRP A 117 1.57 -22.01 -1.05
CA TRP A 117 2.06 -23.38 -0.85
C TRP A 117 0.98 -24.44 -1.07
N ALA A 118 -0.24 -24.20 -0.58
CA ALA A 118 -1.35 -25.14 -0.77
C ALA A 118 -1.78 -25.27 -2.24
N LEU A 119 -1.63 -24.19 -3.03
CA LEU A 119 -1.87 -24.21 -4.48
C LEU A 119 -0.76 -24.95 -5.22
N GLU A 120 0.49 -24.76 -4.83
CA GLU A 120 1.65 -25.49 -5.38
C GLU A 120 1.50 -27.00 -5.14
N ASP A 121 1.23 -27.43 -3.91
CA ASP A 121 1.00 -28.84 -3.55
C ASP A 121 -0.15 -29.47 -4.35
N ALA A 122 -1.23 -28.70 -4.58
CA ALA A 122 -2.37 -29.15 -5.37
C ALA A 122 -2.06 -29.25 -6.87
N ALA A 123 -1.17 -28.41 -7.39
CA ALA A 123 -0.74 -28.46 -8.79
C ALA A 123 0.09 -29.72 -9.08
N GLU A 124 0.86 -30.19 -8.10
CA GLU A 124 1.63 -31.46 -8.19
C GLU A 124 0.73 -32.70 -8.18
N THR A 125 -0.45 -32.60 -7.58
CA THR A 125 -1.41 -33.71 -7.47
C THR A 125 -2.61 -33.51 -8.41
N LYS A 126 -2.58 -34.13 -9.60
CA LYS A 126 -3.65 -34.00 -10.62
C LYS A 126 -5.06 -34.17 -10.03
N GLY A 127 -5.82 -33.08 -10.04
CA GLY A 127 -7.24 -33.06 -9.66
C GLY A 127 -7.50 -32.94 -8.16
N ALA A 128 -6.48 -32.76 -7.33
CA ALA A 128 -6.65 -32.51 -5.91
C ALA A 128 -7.08 -31.06 -5.64
N ARG A 129 -7.96 -30.87 -4.66
CA ARG A 129 -8.32 -29.54 -4.16
C ARG A 129 -7.23 -29.07 -3.19
N PRO A 130 -6.78 -27.79 -3.26
CA PRO A 130 -5.85 -27.22 -2.29
C PRO A 130 -6.33 -27.42 -0.85
N SER A 131 -5.48 -28.03 -0.03
CA SER A 131 -5.74 -28.21 1.40
C SER A 131 -5.25 -26.99 2.16
N VAL A 132 -6.04 -25.91 2.11
CA VAL A 132 -5.76 -24.71 2.91
C VAL A 132 -6.30 -24.92 4.32
N PRO A 133 -5.54 -24.58 5.39
CA PRO A 133 -6.07 -24.50 6.75
C PRO A 133 -7.32 -23.61 6.82
N GLN A 134 -8.12 -23.70 7.89
CA GLN A 134 -9.27 -22.81 8.02
C GLN A 134 -8.80 -21.37 8.21
N ASN A 135 -9.25 -20.45 7.34
CA ASN A 135 -8.92 -19.03 7.48
C ASN A 135 -9.52 -18.47 8.78
N ASP A 136 -8.69 -17.78 9.55
CA ASP A 136 -9.15 -17.09 10.75
C ASP A 136 -9.71 -15.70 10.40
N ASN A 137 -11.02 -15.65 10.24
CA ASN A 137 -11.75 -14.41 9.95
C ASN A 137 -11.72 -13.39 11.11
N VAL A 138 -11.23 -13.76 12.29
CA VAL A 138 -11.20 -12.88 13.47
C VAL A 138 -9.93 -12.05 13.51
N SER A 139 -8.82 -12.52 12.93
CA SER A 139 -7.50 -11.89 13.04
C SER A 139 -7.47 -10.42 12.58
N ILE A 140 -8.10 -10.10 11.45
CA ILE A 140 -8.17 -8.72 10.93
C ILE A 140 -9.01 -7.82 11.85
N SER A 141 -10.17 -8.31 12.31
CA SER A 141 -11.05 -7.54 13.20
C SER A 141 -10.39 -7.28 14.56
N ALA A 142 -9.67 -8.27 15.10
CA ALA A 142 -8.91 -8.16 16.33
C ALA A 142 -7.73 -7.18 16.17
N TYR A 143 -7.03 -7.24 15.03
CA TYR A 143 -5.93 -6.33 14.71
C TYR A 143 -6.39 -4.87 14.74
N LEU A 144 -7.50 -4.56 14.06
CA LEU A 144 -8.07 -3.21 14.04
C LEU A 144 -8.46 -2.73 15.45
N LYS A 145 -8.99 -3.62 16.28
CA LYS A 145 -9.34 -3.30 17.66
C LYS A 145 -8.10 -2.97 18.51
N TYR A 146 -7.01 -3.72 18.35
CA TYR A 146 -5.75 -3.39 19.03
C TYR A 146 -5.17 -2.05 18.56
N CYS A 147 -5.26 -1.74 17.26
CA CYS A 147 -4.89 -0.43 16.73
C CYS A 147 -5.70 0.70 17.36
N ASP A 148 -7.01 0.51 17.58
CA ASP A 148 -7.85 1.49 18.26
C ASP A 148 -7.44 1.66 19.74
N GLN A 149 -7.21 0.56 20.45
CA GLN A 149 -6.83 0.56 21.87
C GLN A 149 -5.48 1.26 22.11
N LEU A 150 -4.53 1.08 21.20
CA LEU A 150 -3.20 1.72 21.24
C LEU A 150 -3.20 3.16 20.70
N GLY A 151 -4.35 3.68 20.24
CA GLY A 151 -4.42 5.03 19.68
C GLY A 151 -3.74 5.18 18.32
N LEU A 152 -3.56 4.09 17.57
CA LEU A 152 -2.93 4.13 16.24
C LEU A 152 -3.89 4.64 15.16
N THR A 153 -5.20 4.62 15.44
CA THR A 153 -6.24 5.14 14.55
C THR A 153 -6.73 6.53 14.98
N PRO A 154 -7.34 7.32 14.08
CA PRO A 154 -7.98 8.59 14.44
C PRO A 154 -9.02 8.43 15.56
N THR A 155 -9.80 7.34 15.52
CA THR A 155 -10.80 7.02 16.53
C THR A 155 -10.16 6.70 17.88
N GLY A 156 -9.11 5.87 17.89
CA GLY A 156 -8.34 5.54 19.09
C GLY A 156 -7.70 6.77 19.73
N ARG A 157 -7.06 7.64 18.93
CA ARG A 157 -6.47 8.91 19.42
C ARG A 157 -7.51 9.81 20.08
N LYS A 158 -8.69 9.94 19.48
CA LYS A 158 -9.80 10.72 20.02
C LYS A 158 -10.30 10.14 21.34
N ALA A 159 -10.41 8.82 21.45
CA ALA A 159 -10.87 8.12 22.66
C ALA A 159 -9.86 8.25 23.82
N LEU A 160 -8.55 8.20 23.52
CA LEU A 160 -7.48 8.39 24.51
C LEU A 160 -7.22 9.86 24.86
N GLY A 161 -7.91 10.81 24.23
CA GLY A 161 -7.74 12.24 24.49
C GLY A 161 -6.35 12.77 24.09
N VAL A 162 -5.63 12.07 23.21
CA VAL A 162 -4.36 12.53 22.64
C VAL A 162 -4.65 13.77 21.81
N LYS A 163 -4.40 14.95 22.39
CA LYS A 163 -4.52 16.22 21.69
C LYS A 163 -3.35 16.34 20.73
N ASP A 164 -3.62 16.48 19.44
CA ASP A 164 -2.65 16.96 18.46
C ASP A 164 -1.91 18.17 19.06
N GLY A 165 -0.57 18.13 19.00
CA GLY A 165 0.33 19.04 19.68
C GLY A 165 0.12 20.51 19.30
N GLY A 166 -0.83 21.16 19.96
CA GLY A 166 -1.00 22.60 20.00
C GLY A 166 -0.60 23.12 21.38
N GLU A 167 0.70 23.30 21.61
CA GLU A 167 1.19 24.15 22.69
C GLU A 167 0.69 25.59 22.49
N GLY A 168 -0.45 25.93 23.07
CA GLY A 168 -0.94 27.31 23.05
C GLY A 168 -2.22 27.54 23.85
N GLY A 169 -3.18 26.61 23.76
CA GLY A 169 -4.52 26.85 24.33
C GLY A 169 -4.61 26.74 25.85
N LYS A 170 -3.87 25.80 26.48
CA LYS A 170 -4.00 25.55 27.93
C LYS A 170 -3.23 26.54 28.80
N LYS A 171 -2.06 27.04 28.35
CA LYS A 171 -1.30 28.08 29.07
C LYS A 171 -2.02 29.44 29.02
N ALA A 172 -2.65 29.80 27.89
CA ALA A 172 -3.43 31.03 27.75
C ALA A 172 -4.66 31.06 28.70
N LYS A 173 -5.37 29.93 28.85
CA LYS A 173 -6.50 29.82 29.79
C LYS A 173 -6.08 29.93 31.25
N LEU A 174 -4.91 29.40 31.62
CA LEU A 174 -4.40 29.49 33.00
C LEU A 174 -3.93 30.91 33.36
N HIS A 175 -3.32 31.64 32.41
CA HIS A 175 -2.96 33.05 32.61
C HIS A 175 -4.17 33.98 32.70
N ALA A 176 -5.22 33.74 31.89
CA ALA A 176 -6.46 34.51 31.96
C ALA A 176 -7.20 34.32 33.31
N LEU A 177 -7.13 33.13 33.90
CA LEU A 177 -7.74 32.83 35.21
C LEU A 177 -6.94 33.39 36.40
N ARG A 178 -5.62 33.58 36.26
CA ARG A 178 -4.78 34.17 37.33
C ARG A 178 -4.68 35.69 37.26
N GLY A 179 -4.93 36.31 36.10
CA GLY A 179 -4.92 37.78 35.94
C GLY A 179 -6.20 38.50 36.38
N GLY A 180 -7.28 37.78 36.69
CA GLY A 180 -8.60 38.35 36.98
C GLY A 180 -8.93 38.60 38.46
N LYS A 181 -7.97 38.47 39.39
CA LYS A 181 -8.15 38.78 40.82
C LYS A 181 -7.12 39.80 41.28
N SER A 182 -7.31 41.04 40.87
CA SER A 182 -6.85 42.26 41.55
C SER A 182 -7.68 43.44 41.04
N ALA A 183 -8.87 43.60 41.62
CA ALA A 183 -9.62 44.85 41.74
C ALA A 183 -10.54 44.72 42.96
#